data_AF-E3L9U2-F1
#
_entry.id   AF-E3L9U2-F1
#
_cell.length_a   1.000
_cell.length_b   1.000
_cell.length_c   1.000
_cell.angle_alpha   90.00
_cell.angle_beta   90.00
_cell.angle_gamma   90.00
#
_symmetry.space_group_name_H-M   'P 1'
#
loop_
_entity.id
_entity.type
_entity.pdbx_description
1 polymer ?
#
loop_
_entity_poly.entity_id
_entity_poly.type
_entity_poly.pdbx_seq_one_letter_code
_entity_poly.pdbx_strand_id
1 'polypeptide(L)'
;MGGEHRRTRPSLRSTSGRITLDDEKIEYIETCLKIATKLKQIATSAFKEGNFEVAAKKYIKAVAYLDTHTVLPDGCKDEEIESYTSLRVTILLNAGLASIKAASQPGVSPPVAKKHARAAMKYCSRVLDMHHSAEQPLQKSKQGLIGCYKELTNDERAKALYRRALAGVIVEETDVSLKDLTEAHRLVPADQAIKKELERVRLQIDNQRKKERAAFGKMFG
;
A
#
# COMPACT_ATOMS: atom_id res chain seq x y z
N MET A 1 30.23 -44.60 63.14
CA MET A 1 29.72 -44.70 61.75
C MET A 1 28.20 -44.62 61.84
N GLY A 2 27.43 -43.70 61.28
CA GLY A 2 27.63 -42.52 60.43
C GLY A 2 26.20 -42.12 60.06
N GLY A 3 25.64 -41.09 60.71
CA GLY A 3 24.26 -40.67 60.51
C GLY A 3 24.12 -39.76 59.29
N GLU A 4 23.44 -40.21 58.25
CA GLU A 4 23.16 -39.42 57.04
C GLU A 4 21.97 -38.47 57.26
N HIS A 5 22.26 -37.20 57.53
CA HIS A 5 21.33 -36.09 57.33
C HIS A 5 21.23 -35.77 55.83
N ARG A 6 20.20 -36.27 55.13
CA ARG A 6 19.85 -35.77 53.79
C ARG A 6 19.15 -34.42 53.93
N ARG A 7 19.89 -33.33 53.70
CA ARG A 7 19.32 -32.00 53.45
C ARG A 7 18.56 -32.03 52.13
N THR A 8 17.23 -31.91 52.18
CA THR A 8 16.41 -31.60 51.01
C THR A 8 16.75 -30.19 50.54
N ARG A 9 17.42 -30.06 49.38
CA ARG A 9 17.54 -28.77 48.68
C ARG A 9 16.16 -28.39 48.12
N PRO A 10 15.70 -27.14 48.25
CA PRO A 10 14.48 -26.70 47.60
C PRO A 10 14.69 -26.72 46.08
N SER A 11 13.75 -27.33 45.37
CA SER A 11 13.64 -27.20 43.91
C SER A 11 13.44 -25.72 43.59
N LEU A 12 14.45 -25.10 42.99
CA LEU A 12 14.29 -23.81 42.33
C LEU A 12 13.38 -24.03 41.12
N ARG A 13 12.08 -23.78 41.33
CA ARG A 13 11.10 -23.64 40.26
C ARG A 13 11.48 -22.38 39.48
N SER A 14 12.35 -22.55 38.48
CA SER A 14 12.60 -21.54 37.47
C SER A 14 11.30 -21.30 36.73
N THR A 15 10.70 -20.14 36.97
CA THR A 15 9.63 -19.55 36.17
C THR A 15 10.20 -19.17 34.81
N SER A 16 10.44 -20.16 33.95
CA SER A 16 10.60 -19.92 32.52
C SER A 16 9.27 -20.29 31.89
N GLY A 17 8.38 -19.28 31.79
CA GLY A 17 7.16 -19.38 31.01
C GLY A 17 7.53 -19.84 29.61
N ARG A 18 6.93 -20.93 29.17
CA ARG A 18 7.16 -21.51 27.85
C ARG A 18 6.57 -20.53 26.83
N ILE A 19 7.38 -19.58 26.35
CA ILE A 19 7.02 -18.68 25.25
C ILE A 19 6.60 -19.58 24.09
N THR A 20 5.37 -19.42 23.60
CA THR A 20 4.88 -20.23 22.49
C THR A 20 5.30 -19.58 21.17
N LEU A 21 5.40 -20.37 20.09
CA LEU A 21 5.77 -19.87 18.77
C LEU A 21 4.80 -18.77 18.25
N ASP A 22 3.57 -18.74 18.76
CA ASP A 22 2.60 -17.72 18.39
C ASP A 22 2.80 -16.42 19.18
N ASP A 23 3.27 -16.50 20.44
CA ASP A 23 3.69 -15.32 21.22
C ASP A 23 4.87 -14.60 20.55
N GLU A 24 5.86 -15.34 20.03
CA GLU A 24 7.01 -14.76 19.31
C GLU A 24 6.59 -14.04 18.02
N LYS A 25 5.62 -14.60 17.27
CA LYS A 25 5.08 -13.97 16.06
C LYS A 25 4.32 -12.69 16.37
N ILE A 26 3.52 -12.68 17.44
CA ILE A 26 2.77 -11.50 17.88
C ILE A 26 3.74 -10.37 18.24
N GLU A 27 4.77 -10.66 19.04
CA GLU A 27 5.78 -9.66 19.42
C GLU A 27 6.52 -9.09 18.20
N TYR A 28 6.82 -9.93 17.22
CA TYR A 28 7.45 -9.49 15.97
C TYR A 28 6.55 -8.55 15.16
N ILE A 29 5.25 -8.85 15.07
CA ILE A 29 4.27 -8.01 14.36
C ILE A 29 4.13 -6.65 15.03
N GLU A 30 4.04 -6.61 16.36
CA GLU A 30 4.05 -5.35 17.11
C GLU A 30 5.31 -4.53 16.82
N THR A 31 6.46 -5.20 16.76
CA THR A 31 7.74 -4.56 16.44
C THR A 31 7.71 -3.97 15.03
N CYS A 32 7.19 -4.70 14.05
CA CYS A 32 7.00 -4.21 12.68
C CYS A 32 6.05 -3.00 12.63
N LEU A 33 4.95 -3.03 13.38
CA LEU A 33 4.00 -1.92 13.48
C LEU A 33 4.65 -0.65 14.07
N LYS A 34 5.42 -0.81 15.15
CA LYS A 34 6.16 0.29 15.80
C LYS A 34 7.18 0.90 14.82
N ILE A 35 7.92 0.07 14.09
CA ILE A 35 8.90 0.54 13.09
C ILE A 35 8.22 1.23 11.90
N ALA A 36 7.17 0.61 11.34
CA ALA A 36 6.42 1.16 10.22
C ALA A 36 5.81 2.52 10.56
N THR A 37 5.29 2.69 11.78
CA THR A 37 4.76 3.96 12.28
C THR A 37 5.83 5.04 12.37
N LYS A 38 7.01 4.73 12.92
CA LYS A 38 8.14 5.67 12.97
C LYS A 38 8.59 6.07 11.56
N LEU A 39 8.69 5.11 10.64
CA LEU A 39 9.06 5.38 9.25
C LEU A 39 8.01 6.23 8.53
N LYS A 40 6.72 5.99 8.76
CA LYS A 40 5.62 6.83 8.26
C LYS A 40 5.77 8.27 8.72
N GLN A 41 6.09 8.50 10.00
CA GLN A 41 6.29 9.85 10.53
C GLN A 41 7.47 10.57 9.85
N ILE A 42 8.63 9.91 9.76
CA ILE A 42 9.82 10.44 9.07
C ILE A 42 9.49 10.75 7.59
N ALA A 43 8.80 9.83 6.92
CA ALA A 43 8.40 10.01 5.52
C ALA A 43 7.42 11.17 5.35
N THR A 44 6.50 11.37 6.30
CA THR A 44 5.54 12.48 6.30
C THR A 44 6.25 13.82 6.46
N SER A 45 7.23 13.91 7.36
CA SER A 45 8.05 15.13 7.51
C SER A 45 8.82 15.44 6.22
N ALA A 46 9.54 14.45 5.67
CA ALA A 46 10.25 14.62 4.40
C ALA A 46 9.32 15.02 3.24
N PHE A 47 8.10 14.46 3.20
CA PHE A 47 7.11 14.82 2.17
C PHE A 47 6.69 16.30 2.29
N LYS A 48 6.45 16.78 3.52
CA LYS A 48 6.09 18.18 3.78
C LYS A 48 7.22 19.15 3.44
N GLU A 49 8.46 18.73 3.62
CA GLU A 49 9.67 19.50 3.24
C GLU A 49 9.93 19.50 1.72
N GLY A 50 9.12 18.79 0.92
CA GLY A 50 9.33 18.66 -0.52
C GLY A 50 10.40 17.63 -0.91
N ASN A 51 10.97 16.91 0.06
CA ASN A 51 11.95 15.84 -0.14
C ASN A 51 11.25 14.54 -0.58
N PHE A 52 10.56 14.56 -1.73
CA PHE A 52 9.67 13.47 -2.18
C PHE A 52 10.39 12.14 -2.41
N GLU A 53 11.63 12.17 -2.92
CA GLU A 53 12.43 10.97 -3.12
C GLU A 53 12.74 10.26 -1.79
N VAL A 54 13.11 11.05 -0.77
CA VAL A 54 13.36 10.53 0.58
C VAL A 54 12.06 10.01 1.18
N ALA A 55 10.97 10.77 1.06
CA ALA A 55 9.64 10.36 1.52
C ALA A 55 9.22 9.02 0.91
N ALA A 56 9.33 8.88 -0.42
CA ALA A 56 9.01 7.65 -1.13
C ALA A 56 9.82 6.47 -0.59
N LYS A 57 11.15 6.61 -0.47
CA LYS A 57 12.02 5.56 0.08
C LYS A 57 11.63 5.14 1.50
N LYS A 58 11.29 6.09 2.37
CA LYS A 58 10.89 5.80 3.76
C LYS A 58 9.52 5.13 3.84
N TYR A 59 8.54 5.56 3.03
CA TYR A 59 7.25 4.86 2.92
C TYR A 59 7.43 3.44 2.39
N ILE A 60 8.23 3.25 1.33
CA ILE A 60 8.52 1.92 0.77
C ILE A 60 9.15 1.01 1.82
N LYS A 61 10.09 1.53 2.63
CA LYS A 61 10.67 0.78 3.73
C LYS A 61 9.62 0.43 4.79
N ALA A 62 8.70 1.34 5.12
CA ALA A 62 7.61 1.06 6.04
C ALA A 62 6.69 -0.05 5.53
N VAL A 63 6.36 -0.05 4.23
CA VAL A 63 5.62 -1.13 3.57
C VAL A 63 6.37 -2.45 3.69
N ALA A 64 7.69 -2.47 3.48
CA ALA A 64 8.49 -3.70 3.59
C ALA A 64 8.43 -4.33 4.99
N TYR A 65 8.43 -3.52 6.06
CA TYR A 65 8.26 -4.03 7.42
C TYR A 65 6.87 -4.65 7.62
N LEU A 66 5.81 -3.99 7.15
CA LEU A 66 4.46 -4.55 7.22
C LEU A 66 4.31 -5.81 6.38
N ASP A 67 5.03 -5.90 5.26
CA ASP A 67 4.98 -7.04 4.35
C ASP A 67 5.83 -8.24 4.81
N THR A 68 6.59 -8.11 5.89
CA THR A 68 7.35 -9.24 6.43
C THR A 68 6.41 -10.30 7.01
N HIS A 69 5.28 -9.88 7.61
CA HIS A 69 4.14 -10.74 7.90
C HIS A 69 2.87 -10.06 7.41
N THR A 70 2.46 -10.42 6.20
CA THR A 70 1.25 -9.89 5.57
C THR A 70 -0.03 -10.45 6.18
N VAL A 71 0.06 -11.63 6.78
CA VAL A 71 -1.03 -12.35 7.44
C VAL A 71 -0.81 -12.30 8.93
N LEU A 72 -1.80 -11.81 9.67
CA LEU A 72 -1.80 -11.77 11.13
C LEU A 72 -2.11 -13.17 11.70
N PRO A 73 -1.58 -13.50 12.89
CA PRO A 73 -1.88 -14.74 13.61
C PRO A 73 -3.36 -14.91 13.90
N ASP A 74 -3.78 -16.18 14.01
CA ASP A 74 -5.11 -16.51 14.52
C ASP A 74 -5.23 -16.05 15.99
N GLY A 75 -6.33 -15.39 16.33
CA GLY A 75 -6.58 -14.89 17.69
C GLY A 75 -6.23 -13.42 17.94
N CYS A 76 -5.73 -12.69 16.93
CA CYS A 76 -5.71 -11.22 16.99
C CYS A 76 -7.12 -10.66 17.21
N LYS A 77 -7.24 -9.60 18.00
CA LYS A 77 -8.51 -8.91 18.22
C LYS A 77 -8.90 -8.11 16.98
N ASP A 78 -10.20 -7.92 16.77
CA ASP A 78 -10.73 -7.16 15.64
C ASP A 78 -10.14 -5.74 15.59
N GLU A 79 -9.91 -5.10 16.75
CA GLU A 79 -9.31 -3.76 16.80
C GLU A 79 -7.83 -3.74 16.36
N GLU A 80 -7.09 -4.81 16.63
CA GLU A 80 -5.68 -4.95 16.23
C GLU A 80 -5.58 -5.18 14.72
N ILE A 81 -6.49 -6.00 14.19
CA ILE A 81 -6.62 -6.27 12.75
C ILE A 81 -6.96 -4.97 12.02
N GLU A 82 -7.97 -4.23 12.49
CA GLU A 82 -8.37 -2.95 11.89
C GLU A 82 -7.26 -1.90 11.97
N SER A 83 -6.57 -1.80 13.12
CA SER A 83 -5.44 -0.88 13.29
C SER A 83 -4.30 -1.19 12.32
N TYR A 84 -3.96 -2.47 12.15
CA TYR A 84 -2.95 -2.93 11.21
C TYR A 84 -3.36 -2.64 9.76
N THR A 85 -4.58 -3.04 9.35
CA THR A 85 -5.05 -2.89 7.97
C THR A 85 -5.17 -1.42 7.59
N SER A 86 -5.73 -0.58 8.46
CA SER A 86 -5.86 0.87 8.25
C SER A 86 -4.50 1.57 8.17
N LEU A 87 -3.52 1.19 9.00
CA LEU A 87 -2.16 1.70 8.89
C LEU A 87 -1.53 1.31 7.55
N ARG A 88 -1.69 0.05 7.13
CA ARG A 88 -1.16 -0.48 5.88
C ARG A 88 -1.74 0.25 4.66
N VAL A 89 -3.06 0.45 4.60
CA VAL A 89 -3.73 1.24 3.55
C VAL A 89 -3.18 2.66 3.51
N THR A 90 -3.06 3.31 4.68
CA THR A 90 -2.53 4.67 4.78
C THR A 90 -1.11 4.77 4.21
N ILE A 91 -0.22 3.86 4.61
CA ILE A 91 1.18 3.85 4.16
C ILE A 91 1.27 3.57 2.66
N LEU A 92 0.50 2.61 2.12
CA LEU A 92 0.48 2.30 0.70
C LEU A 92 -0.01 3.48 -0.14
N LEU A 93 -1.11 4.11 0.27
CA LEU A 93 -1.63 5.32 -0.37
C LEU A 93 -0.58 6.43 -0.39
N ASN A 94 0.06 6.69 0.75
CA ASN A 94 1.09 7.72 0.85
C ASN A 94 2.36 7.38 0.06
N ALA A 95 2.77 6.11 0.01
CA ALA A 95 3.87 5.63 -0.82
C ALA A 95 3.60 5.89 -2.31
N GLY A 96 2.37 5.62 -2.76
CA GLY A 96 1.92 5.91 -4.11
C GLY A 96 2.00 7.40 -4.43
N LEU A 97 1.46 8.25 -3.56
CA LEU A 97 1.51 9.71 -3.76
C LEU A 97 2.94 10.27 -3.74
N ALA A 98 3.77 9.83 -2.79
CA ALA A 98 5.17 10.24 -2.70
C ALA A 98 5.97 9.84 -3.95
N SER A 99 5.71 8.64 -4.47
CA SER A 99 6.36 8.16 -5.68
C SER A 99 5.94 8.98 -6.91
N ILE A 100 4.66 9.34 -7.06
CA ILE A 100 4.20 10.23 -8.13
C ILE A 100 4.87 11.60 -8.03
N LYS A 101 4.90 12.19 -6.82
CA LYS A 101 5.54 13.50 -6.60
C LYS A 101 7.04 13.47 -6.89
N ALA A 102 7.72 12.37 -6.56
CA ALA A 102 9.12 12.15 -6.92
C ALA A 102 9.30 12.04 -8.44
N ALA A 103 8.40 11.33 -9.14
CA ALA A 103 8.43 11.21 -10.60
C ALA A 103 8.24 12.55 -11.32
N SER A 104 7.49 13.48 -10.73
CA SER A 104 7.19 14.79 -11.31
C SER A 104 8.19 15.90 -10.92
N GLN A 105 9.29 15.57 -10.24
CA GLN A 105 10.27 16.60 -9.86
C GLN A 105 11.04 17.15 -11.08
N PRO A 106 11.36 18.45 -11.09
CA PRO A 106 12.25 19.02 -12.10
C PRO A 106 13.61 18.30 -12.10
N GLY A 107 14.14 18.02 -13.29
CA GLY A 107 15.44 17.35 -13.44
C GLY A 107 15.42 15.82 -13.33
N VAL A 108 14.27 15.20 -13.06
CA VAL A 108 14.15 13.73 -13.10
C VAL A 108 14.09 13.25 -14.55
N SER A 109 14.97 12.31 -14.90
CA SER A 109 15.00 11.73 -16.25
C SER A 109 13.78 10.83 -16.52
N PRO A 110 13.33 10.70 -17.78
CA PRO A 110 12.16 9.87 -18.11
C PRO A 110 12.23 8.41 -17.59
N PRO A 111 13.39 7.71 -17.65
CA PRO A 111 13.49 6.35 -17.10
C PRO A 111 13.26 6.30 -15.58
N VAL A 112 13.78 7.30 -14.85
CA VAL A 112 13.61 7.39 -13.39
C VAL A 112 12.17 7.75 -13.04
N ALA A 113 11.55 8.70 -13.76
CA ALA A 113 10.14 9.03 -13.60
C ALA A 113 9.24 7.80 -13.81
N LYS A 114 9.46 7.02 -14.89
CA LYS A 114 8.73 5.77 -15.14
C LYS A 114 8.96 4.73 -14.04
N LYS A 115 10.16 4.64 -13.46
CA LYS A 115 10.43 3.74 -12.32
C LYS A 115 9.59 4.12 -11.09
N HIS A 116 9.54 5.39 -10.73
CA HIS A 116 8.70 5.87 -9.63
C HIS A 116 7.22 5.69 -9.91
N ALA A 117 6.77 5.96 -11.13
CA ALA A 117 5.38 5.77 -11.54
C ALA A 117 4.97 4.29 -11.44
N ARG A 118 5.79 3.34 -11.90
CA ARG A 118 5.51 1.90 -11.74
C ARG A 118 5.42 1.50 -10.27
N ALA A 119 6.27 2.06 -9.41
CA ALA A 119 6.16 1.83 -7.97
C ALA A 119 4.82 2.36 -7.44
N ALA A 120 4.39 3.55 -7.85
CA ALA A 120 3.10 4.10 -7.48
C ALA A 120 1.92 3.22 -7.92
N MET A 121 1.94 2.73 -9.17
CA MET A 121 0.92 1.81 -9.69
C MET A 121 0.85 0.54 -8.85
N LYS A 122 2.00 -0.06 -8.53
CA LYS A 122 2.08 -1.25 -7.66
C LYS A 122 1.40 -1.01 -6.31
N TYR A 123 1.72 0.09 -5.62
CA TYR A 123 1.14 0.35 -4.29
C TYR A 123 -0.35 0.68 -4.36
N CYS A 124 -0.80 1.43 -5.37
CA CYS A 124 -2.22 1.76 -5.53
C CYS A 124 -3.04 0.52 -5.90
N SER A 125 -2.54 -0.35 -6.79
CA SER A 125 -3.19 -1.63 -7.08
C SER A 125 -3.32 -2.49 -5.83
N ARG A 126 -2.27 -2.58 -5.01
CA ARG A 126 -2.35 -3.32 -3.75
C ARG A 126 -3.42 -2.80 -2.80
N VAL A 127 -3.61 -1.47 -2.71
CA VAL A 127 -4.73 -0.91 -1.91
C VAL A 127 -6.05 -1.41 -2.47
N LEU A 128 -6.24 -1.35 -3.78
CA LEU A 128 -7.48 -1.81 -4.42
C LEU A 128 -7.70 -3.33 -4.24
N ASP A 129 -6.64 -4.13 -4.27
CA ASP A 129 -6.69 -5.59 -4.04
C ASP A 129 -7.01 -5.95 -2.58
N MET A 130 -6.75 -5.05 -1.63
CA MET A 130 -7.15 -5.20 -0.23
C MET A 130 -8.65 -4.97 -0.03
N HIS A 131 -9.34 -4.29 -0.97
CA HIS A 131 -10.76 -4.02 -0.83
C HIS A 131 -11.58 -5.31 -0.89
N HIS A 132 -12.36 -5.52 0.17
CA HIS A 132 -13.39 -6.53 0.20
C HIS A 132 -14.66 -5.90 0.78
N SER A 133 -15.79 -6.05 0.08
CA SER A 133 -17.07 -5.55 0.57
C SER A 133 -17.58 -6.44 1.68
N ALA A 134 -18.04 -5.86 2.79
CA ALA A 134 -18.59 -6.62 3.90
C ALA A 134 -19.88 -7.38 3.53
N GLU A 135 -20.57 -6.95 2.47
CA GLU A 135 -21.79 -7.61 1.96
C GLU A 135 -21.50 -8.94 1.25
N GLN A 136 -20.25 -9.16 0.82
CA GLN A 136 -19.84 -10.41 0.18
C GLN A 136 -19.08 -11.27 1.18
N PRO A 137 -19.44 -12.54 1.39
CA PRO A 137 -18.63 -13.42 2.22
C PRO A 137 -17.21 -13.54 1.67
N LEU A 138 -16.19 -13.42 2.52
CA LEU A 138 -14.84 -13.80 2.14
C LEU A 138 -14.88 -15.25 1.63
N GLN A 139 -14.31 -15.49 0.45
CA GLN A 139 -14.10 -16.85 -0.04
C GLN A 139 -13.35 -17.67 1.01
N LYS A 140 -13.68 -18.97 1.16
CA LYS A 140 -13.03 -19.85 2.15
C LYS A 140 -11.50 -19.84 2.08
N SER A 141 -10.94 -19.73 0.87
CA SER A 141 -9.49 -19.63 0.64
C SER A 141 -8.85 -18.35 1.20
N LYS A 142 -9.65 -17.32 1.50
CA LYS A 142 -9.23 -16.01 1.99
C LYS A 142 -9.51 -15.79 3.47
N GLN A 143 -10.29 -16.65 4.12
CA GLN A 143 -10.62 -16.53 5.55
C GLN A 143 -9.40 -16.62 6.48
N GLY A 144 -8.33 -17.31 6.07
CA GLY A 144 -7.06 -17.38 6.83
C GLY A 144 -6.07 -16.25 6.54
N LEU A 145 -6.43 -15.25 5.73
CA LEU A 145 -5.56 -14.13 5.36
C LEU A 145 -5.88 -12.89 6.21
N ILE A 146 -5.88 -13.06 7.53
CA ILE A 146 -6.19 -12.01 8.50
C ILE A 146 -5.24 -10.81 8.28
N GLY A 147 -5.78 -9.59 8.27
CA GLY A 147 -4.99 -8.37 8.03
C GLY A 147 -4.63 -8.07 6.58
N CYS A 148 -4.97 -8.95 5.62
CA CYS A 148 -4.78 -8.70 4.18
C CYS A 148 -5.93 -7.92 3.53
N TYR A 149 -7.10 -7.87 4.16
CA TYR A 149 -8.32 -7.32 3.59
C TYR A 149 -8.94 -6.25 4.50
N LYS A 150 -9.57 -5.25 3.89
CA LYS A 150 -10.31 -4.18 4.56
C LYS A 150 -11.45 -3.71 3.65
N GLU A 151 -12.60 -3.38 4.22
CA GLU A 151 -13.61 -2.61 3.49
C GLU A 151 -13.15 -1.17 3.32
N LEU A 152 -12.55 -0.89 2.17
CA LEU A 152 -12.17 0.48 1.80
C LEU A 152 -13.39 1.38 1.58
N THR A 153 -13.30 2.59 2.10
CA THR A 153 -14.24 3.67 1.79
C THR A 153 -14.17 4.07 0.31
N ASN A 154 -15.24 4.66 -0.22
CA ASN A 154 -15.25 5.19 -1.59
C ASN A 154 -14.14 6.23 -1.81
N ASP A 155 -13.81 7.03 -0.79
CA ASP A 155 -12.72 8.01 -0.83
C ASP A 155 -11.33 7.34 -0.91
N GLU A 156 -11.05 6.33 -0.08
CA GLU A 156 -9.79 5.57 -0.16
C GLU A 156 -9.62 4.90 -1.54
N ARG A 157 -10.69 4.30 -2.06
CA ARG A 157 -10.72 3.68 -3.39
C ARG A 157 -10.50 4.71 -4.50
N ALA A 158 -11.19 5.83 -4.46
CA ALA A 158 -11.02 6.91 -5.43
C ALA A 158 -9.60 7.49 -5.38
N LYS A 159 -9.02 7.68 -4.19
CA LYS A 159 -7.62 8.10 -4.04
C LYS A 159 -6.64 7.10 -4.67
N ALA A 160 -6.84 5.80 -4.46
CA ALA A 160 -6.00 4.77 -5.05
C ALA A 160 -6.10 4.75 -6.59
N LEU A 161 -7.32 4.75 -7.13
CA LEU A 161 -7.58 4.78 -8.58
C LEU A 161 -7.01 6.04 -9.23
N TYR A 162 -7.28 7.21 -8.66
CA TYR A 162 -6.78 8.48 -9.16
C TYR A 162 -5.25 8.52 -9.19
N ARG A 163 -4.58 8.09 -8.10
CA ARG A 163 -3.12 8.02 -8.04
C ARG A 163 -2.55 7.00 -9.03
N ARG A 164 -3.20 5.83 -9.19
CA ARG A 164 -2.80 4.83 -10.18
C ARG A 164 -2.88 5.38 -11.59
N ALA A 165 -3.93 6.13 -11.92
CA ALA A 165 -4.09 6.78 -13.22
C ALA A 165 -3.02 7.85 -13.48
N LEU A 166 -2.72 8.72 -12.50
CA LEU A 166 -1.65 9.71 -12.64
C LEU A 166 -0.30 9.06 -12.94
N ALA A 167 -0.01 7.94 -12.30
CA ALA A 167 1.19 7.15 -12.57
C ALA A 167 1.12 6.46 -13.94
N GLY A 168 -0.04 5.93 -14.32
CA GLY A 168 -0.32 5.35 -15.63
C GLY A 168 -0.01 6.30 -16.79
N VAL A 169 -0.36 7.58 -16.64
CA VAL A 169 -0.03 8.63 -17.62
C VAL A 169 1.48 8.78 -17.81
N ILE A 170 2.27 8.75 -16.72
CA ILE A 170 3.74 8.89 -16.77
C ILE A 170 4.39 7.69 -17.49
N VAL A 171 3.81 6.50 -17.33
CA VAL A 171 4.28 5.28 -18.04
C VAL A 171 3.67 5.11 -19.43
N GLU A 172 2.87 6.07 -19.89
CA GLU A 172 2.17 6.09 -21.19
C GLU A 172 1.06 5.03 -21.33
N GLU A 173 0.56 4.46 -20.23
CA GLU A 173 -0.57 3.54 -20.19
C GLU A 173 -1.91 4.30 -20.06
N THR A 174 -2.22 5.09 -21.08
CA THR A 174 -3.36 6.03 -21.05
C THR A 174 -4.73 5.35 -21.04
N ASP A 175 -4.92 4.23 -21.72
CA ASP A 175 -6.20 3.50 -21.71
C ASP A 175 -6.54 2.93 -20.33
N VAL A 176 -5.54 2.42 -19.59
CA VAL A 176 -5.71 1.94 -18.21
C VAL A 176 -6.03 3.12 -17.31
N SER A 177 -5.31 4.24 -17.47
CA SER A 177 -5.52 5.47 -16.72
C SER A 177 -6.95 6.03 -16.90
N LEU A 178 -7.49 5.95 -18.12
CA LEU A 178 -8.86 6.38 -18.42
C LEU A 178 -9.91 5.56 -17.66
N LYS A 179 -9.73 4.23 -17.60
CA LYS A 179 -10.62 3.33 -16.85
C LYS A 179 -10.60 3.66 -15.36
N ASP A 180 -9.41 3.85 -14.81
CA ASP A 180 -9.22 4.21 -13.40
C ASP A 180 -9.86 5.56 -13.05
N LEU A 181 -9.68 6.59 -13.87
CA LEU A 181 -10.29 7.91 -13.67
C LEU A 181 -11.81 7.87 -13.78
N THR A 182 -12.33 7.05 -14.70
CA THR A 182 -13.78 6.88 -14.86
C THR A 182 -14.40 6.23 -13.62
N GLU A 183 -13.78 5.18 -13.10
CA GLU A 183 -14.24 4.54 -11.86
C GLU A 183 -14.05 5.46 -10.64
N ALA A 184 -12.94 6.19 -10.54
CA ALA A 184 -12.72 7.16 -9.48
C ALA A 184 -13.79 8.26 -9.48
N HIS A 185 -14.16 8.76 -10.68
CA HIS A 185 -15.23 9.75 -10.83
C HIS A 185 -16.60 9.17 -10.46
N ARG A 186 -16.86 7.89 -10.76
CA ARG A 186 -18.09 7.20 -10.35
C ARG A 186 -18.22 7.12 -8.84
N LEU A 187 -17.11 6.88 -8.12
CA LEU A 187 -17.09 6.77 -6.65
C LEU A 187 -17.20 8.14 -5.97
N VAL A 188 -16.54 9.16 -6.51
CA VAL A 188 -16.52 10.52 -5.94
C VAL A 188 -16.74 11.55 -7.06
N PRO A 189 -18.00 11.74 -7.52
CA PRO A 189 -18.30 12.60 -8.67
C PRO A 189 -18.10 14.10 -8.38
N ALA A 190 -18.11 14.49 -7.11
CA ALA A 190 -17.91 15.88 -6.68
C ALA A 190 -16.46 16.36 -6.80
N ASP A 191 -15.48 15.43 -6.85
CA ASP A 191 -14.05 15.78 -6.89
C ASP A 191 -13.66 16.39 -8.25
N GLN A 192 -13.32 17.68 -8.22
CA GLN A 192 -12.95 18.44 -9.41
C GLN A 192 -11.58 18.04 -9.98
N ALA A 193 -10.66 17.54 -9.17
CA ALA A 193 -9.35 17.11 -9.64
C ALA A 193 -9.48 15.87 -10.52
N ILE A 194 -10.28 14.90 -10.09
CA ILE A 194 -10.57 13.68 -10.86
C ILE A 194 -11.24 14.06 -12.19
N LYS A 195 -12.26 14.92 -12.15
CA LYS A 195 -12.98 15.35 -13.35
C LYS A 195 -12.06 16.04 -14.37
N LYS A 196 -11.23 16.99 -13.92
CA LYS A 196 -10.28 17.70 -14.79
C LYS A 196 -9.27 16.75 -15.43
N GLU A 197 -8.73 15.83 -14.65
CA GLU A 197 -7.75 14.87 -15.13
C GLU A 197 -8.35 13.87 -16.11
N LEU A 198 -9.59 13.42 -15.86
CA LEU A 198 -10.35 12.56 -16.76
C LEU A 198 -10.49 13.19 -18.16
N GLU A 199 -10.94 14.45 -18.22
CA GLU A 199 -11.09 15.18 -19.48
C GLU A 199 -9.74 15.40 -20.18
N ARG A 200 -8.68 15.70 -19.41
CA ARG A 200 -7.31 15.83 -19.95
C ARG A 200 -6.84 14.54 -20.63
N VAL A 201 -7.00 13.40 -19.96
CA VAL A 201 -6.56 12.10 -20.48
C VAL A 201 -7.42 11.65 -21.67
N ARG A 202 -8.73 11.89 -21.64
CA ARG A 202 -9.61 11.65 -22.80
C ARG A 202 -9.15 12.40 -24.03
N LEU A 203 -8.91 13.70 -23.89
CA LEU A 203 -8.43 14.54 -24.99
C LEU A 203 -7.06 14.08 -25.51
N GLN A 204 -6.16 13.65 -24.61
CA GLN A 204 -4.85 13.12 -24.99
C GLN A 204 -4.98 11.85 -25.84
N ILE A 205 -5.86 10.92 -25.47
CA ILE A 205 -6.13 9.67 -26.21
C ILE A 205 -6.73 9.97 -27.58
N ASP A 206 -7.73 10.86 -27.64
CA ASP A 206 -8.38 11.20 -28.91
C ASP A 206 -7.41 11.86 -29.90
N ASN A 207 -6.55 12.76 -29.40
CA ASN A 207 -5.52 13.39 -30.20
C ASN A 207 -4.47 12.38 -30.70
N GLN A 208 -4.09 11.42 -29.85
CA GLN A 208 -3.15 10.35 -30.22
C GLN A 208 -3.75 9.45 -31.32
N ARG A 209 -5.00 9.02 -31.17
CA ARG A 209 -5.73 8.22 -32.17
C ARG A 209 -5.91 8.95 -33.50
N LYS A 210 -6.18 10.27 -33.47
CA LYS A 210 -6.25 11.10 -34.69
C LYS A 210 -4.91 11.15 -35.42
N LYS A 211 -3.79 11.32 -34.70
CA LYS A 211 -2.45 11.32 -35.28
C LYS A 211 -2.11 9.96 -35.89
N GLU A 212 -2.41 8.87 -35.19
CA GLU A 212 -2.21 7.51 -35.69
C GLU A 212 -3.00 7.27 -36.97
N ARG A 213 -4.32 7.54 -36.98
CA ARG A 213 -5.16 7.40 -38.18
C ARG A 213 -4.65 8.20 -39.37
N ALA A 214 -4.20 9.44 -39.14
CA ALA A 214 -3.63 10.28 -40.18
C ALA A 214 -2.28 9.75 -40.70
N ALA A 215 -1.43 9.19 -39.83
CA ALA A 215 -0.17 8.56 -40.23
C ALA A 215 -0.42 7.28 -41.04
N PHE A 216 -1.33 6.40 -40.57
CA PHE A 216 -1.74 5.20 -41.29
C PHE A 216 -2.35 5.54 -42.66
N GLY A 217 -3.22 6.54 -42.76
CA GLY A 217 -3.81 6.97 -44.02
C GLY A 217 -2.79 7.46 -45.06
N LYS A 218 -1.63 7.99 -44.63
CA LYS A 218 -0.53 8.39 -45.52
C LYS A 218 0.41 7.25 -45.90
N MET A 219 0.49 6.21 -45.07
CA MET A 219 1.37 5.07 -45.32
C MET A 219 0.71 4.01 -46.21
N PHE A 220 -0.63 4.00 -46.29
CA PHE A 220 -1.40 2.94 -46.95
C PHE A 220 -2.42 3.44 -47.99
N GLY A 221 -2.49 4.75 -48.23
CA GLY A 221 -3.29 5.36 -49.31
C GLY A 221 -2.36 6.03 -50.32
#